data_AF-A0AAV5CGH0-F1
#
_entry.id   AF-A0AAV5CGH0-F1
#
_cell.length_a   1.000
_cell.length_b   1.000
_cell.length_c   1.000
_cell.angle_alpha   90.00
_cell.angle_beta   90.00
_cell.angle_gamma   90.00
#
_symmetry.space_group_name_H-M   'P 1'
#
loop_
_entity.id
_entity.type
_entity.pdbx_description
1 polymer ?
#
loop_
_entity_poly.entity_id
_entity_poly.type
_entity_poly.pdbx_seq_one_letter_code
_entity_poly.pdbx_strand_id
1 'polypeptide(L)'
;MSLSLRDQSLKFLFLINNFHFLLQQLWPLGFPMPELAGKIHDYVNSYIQVSWAPVLNRLHNPTVHCFTRCSPLPKFQSTFLETYTTQKLWKVPDPEMRKRMREAIVDEVIPGFTEFFKVTPSAPQESLPR
;
A
#
# COMPACT_ATOMS: atom_id res chain seq x y z
N MET A 1 -17.58 7.99 1.10
CA MET A 1 -17.25 7.85 -0.34
C MET A 1 -15.90 7.15 -0.52
N SER A 2 -15.77 5.87 -0.13
CA SER A 2 -14.56 5.05 -0.28
C SER A 2 -14.68 3.96 -1.36
N LEU A 3 -15.84 3.86 -2.03
CA LEU A 3 -16.08 2.84 -3.06
C LEU A 3 -15.19 3.03 -4.30
N SER A 4 -14.97 4.26 -4.78
CA SER A 4 -14.24 4.45 -6.04
C SER A 4 -12.77 4.03 -5.98
N LEU A 5 -12.08 4.26 -4.86
CA LEU A 5 -10.69 3.84 -4.65
C LEU A 5 -10.57 2.31 -4.57
N ARG A 6 -11.54 1.65 -3.93
CA ARG A 6 -11.65 0.19 -3.87
C ARG A 6 -11.81 -0.41 -5.26
N ASP A 7 -12.69 0.18 -6.07
CA ASP A 7 -12.95 -0.27 -7.43
C ASP A 7 -11.70 -0.12 -8.31
N GLN A 8 -10.92 0.95 -8.14
CA GLN A 8 -9.68 1.15 -8.89
C GLN A 8 -8.58 0.17 -8.47
N SER A 9 -8.42 -0.07 -7.17
CA SER A 9 -7.44 -1.04 -6.65
C SER A 9 -7.73 -2.46 -7.15
N LEU A 10 -9.01 -2.86 -7.16
CA LEU A 10 -9.44 -4.14 -7.71
C LEU A 10 -9.23 -4.25 -9.23
N LYS A 11 -9.42 -3.17 -9.99
CA LYS A 11 -9.11 -3.15 -11.43
C LYS A 11 -7.64 -3.44 -11.69
N PHE A 12 -6.73 -2.79 -10.96
CA PHE A 12 -5.30 -3.07 -11.11
C PHE A 12 -4.95 -4.49 -10.67
N LEU A 13 -5.53 -4.99 -9.57
CA LEU A 13 -5.34 -6.38 -9.16
C LEU A 13 -5.78 -7.38 -10.24
N PHE A 14 -6.94 -7.14 -10.85
CA PHE A 14 -7.44 -7.95 -11.96
C PHE A 14 -6.46 -7.93 -13.14
N LEU A 15 -5.97 -6.75 -13.53
CA LEU A 15 -4.99 -6.63 -14.61
C LEU A 15 -3.68 -7.36 -14.30
N ILE A 16 -3.15 -7.22 -13.09
CA ILE A 16 -1.94 -7.94 -12.63
C ILE A 16 -2.13 -9.45 -12.75
N ASN A 17 -3.21 -9.99 -12.20
CA ASN A 17 -3.50 -11.43 -12.23
C ASN A 17 -3.57 -11.96 -13.67
N ASN A 18 -4.32 -11.28 -14.54
CA ASN A 18 -4.52 -11.74 -15.92
C ASN A 18 -3.25 -11.61 -16.77
N PHE A 19 -2.55 -10.47 -16.69
CA PHE A 19 -1.34 -10.24 -17.48
C PHE A 19 -0.22 -11.17 -17.05
N HIS A 20 -0.10 -11.42 -15.76
CA HIS A 20 0.86 -12.40 -15.27
C HIS A 20 0.55 -13.81 -15.73
N PHE A 21 -0.72 -14.22 -15.67
CA PHE A 21 -1.14 -15.51 -16.21
C PHE A 21 -0.78 -15.62 -17.70
N LEU A 22 -1.08 -14.60 -18.51
CA LEU A 22 -0.68 -14.57 -19.91
C LEU A 22 0.83 -14.68 -20.10
N LEU A 23 1.62 -13.95 -19.30
CA LEU A 23 3.09 -14.05 -19.34
C LEU A 23 3.56 -15.48 -19.04
N GLN A 24 2.98 -16.15 -18.05
CA GLN A 24 3.31 -17.55 -17.72
C GLN A 24 2.92 -18.54 -18.82
N GLN A 25 1.83 -18.30 -19.54
CA GLN A 25 1.41 -19.16 -20.66
C GLN A 25 2.26 -18.94 -21.92
N LEU A 26 2.70 -17.70 -22.16
CA LEU A 26 3.48 -17.35 -23.35
C LEU A 26 4.98 -17.59 -23.18
N TRP A 27 5.50 -17.54 -21.95
CA TRP A 27 6.92 -17.75 -21.66
C TRP A 27 7.47 -19.10 -22.17
N PRO A 28 6.80 -20.25 -21.95
CA PRO A 28 7.27 -21.54 -22.45
C PRO A 28 7.28 -21.65 -23.98
N LEU A 29 6.52 -20.80 -24.67
CA LEU A 29 6.48 -20.76 -26.13
C LEU A 29 7.66 -19.98 -26.73
N GLY A 30 8.57 -19.46 -25.89
CA GLY A 30 9.77 -18.76 -26.33
C GLY A 30 9.51 -17.36 -26.85
N PHE A 31 8.34 -16.77 -26.55
CA PHE A 31 8.04 -15.38 -26.91
C PHE A 31 8.60 -14.44 -25.84
N PRO A 32 9.68 -13.69 -26.11
CA PRO A 32 10.12 -12.65 -25.18
C PRO A 32 9.04 -11.56 -25.15
N MET A 33 8.48 -11.31 -23.97
CA MET A 33 7.42 -10.33 -23.77
C MET A 33 7.82 -9.27 -22.73
N PRO A 34 8.91 -8.50 -22.98
CA PRO A 34 9.38 -7.47 -22.05
C PRO A 34 8.33 -6.38 -21.83
N GLU A 35 7.55 -6.05 -22.87
CA GLU A 35 6.44 -5.09 -22.79
C GLU A 35 5.35 -5.55 -21.84
N LEU A 36 5.05 -6.85 -21.80
CA LEU A 36 4.05 -7.42 -20.90
C LEU A 36 4.56 -7.40 -19.46
N ALA A 37 5.83 -7.76 -19.24
CA ALA A 37 6.47 -7.67 -17.93
C ALA A 37 6.53 -6.22 -17.41
N GLY A 38 6.81 -5.26 -18.29
CA GLY A 38 6.75 -3.83 -18.01
C GLY A 38 5.35 -3.38 -17.58
N LYS A 39 4.31 -3.74 -18.35
CA LYS A 39 2.91 -3.43 -17.97
C LYS A 39 2.52 -4.01 -16.62
N ILE A 40 2.94 -5.24 -16.31
CA ILE A 40 2.69 -5.84 -14.99
C ILE A 40 3.34 -4.99 -13.89
N HIS A 41 4.57 -4.55 -14.09
CA HIS A 41 5.25 -3.65 -13.15
C HIS A 41 4.48 -2.33 -12.96
N ASP A 42 4.04 -1.70 -14.05
CA ASP A 42 3.27 -0.46 -14.00
C ASP A 42 1.92 -0.63 -13.27
N TYR A 43 1.25 -1.76 -13.46
CA TYR A 43 0.02 -2.08 -12.75
C TYR A 43 0.25 -2.33 -11.27
N VAL A 44 1.36 -2.98 -10.89
CA VAL A 44 1.76 -3.13 -9.48
C VAL A 44 1.99 -1.75 -8.87
N ASN A 45 2.75 -0.86 -9.51
CA ASN A 45 2.98 0.49 -9.01
C ASN A 45 1.67 1.27 -8.88
N SER A 46 0.79 1.19 -9.88
CA SER A 46 -0.52 1.84 -9.86
C SER A 46 -1.41 1.29 -8.74
N TYR A 47 -1.39 -0.03 -8.51
CA TYR A 47 -2.08 -0.66 -7.40
C TYR A 47 -1.58 -0.11 -6.05
N ILE A 48 -0.25 -0.02 -5.87
CA ILE A 48 0.35 0.51 -4.66
C ILE A 48 -0.07 1.96 -4.42
N GLN A 49 0.06 2.80 -5.45
CA GLN A 49 -0.31 4.22 -5.38
C GLN A 49 -1.78 4.43 -5.02
N VAL A 50 -2.70 3.73 -5.69
CA VAL A 50 -4.14 3.89 -5.44
C VAL A 50 -4.57 3.30 -4.10
N SER A 51 -3.94 2.20 -3.67
CA SER A 51 -4.32 1.48 -2.45
C SER A 51 -3.72 2.08 -1.17
N TRP A 52 -2.44 2.48 -1.22
CA TRP A 52 -1.62 2.70 -0.03
C TRP A 52 -1.20 4.16 0.15
N ALA A 53 -1.06 4.95 -0.92
CA ALA A 53 -0.78 6.38 -0.78
C ALA A 53 -1.86 7.13 0.05
N PRO A 54 -3.18 6.85 -0.10
CA PRO A 54 -4.20 7.47 0.75
C PRO A 54 -4.09 7.09 2.24
N VAL A 55 -3.58 5.89 2.53
CA VAL A 55 -3.34 5.39 3.89
C VAL A 55 -2.19 6.17 4.52
N LEU A 56 -1.05 6.26 3.83
CA LEU A 56 0.14 6.99 4.28
C LEU A 56 -0.13 8.50 4.41
N ASN A 57 -0.93 9.08 3.52
CA ASN A 57 -1.31 10.49 3.59
C ASN A 57 -2.04 10.87 4.90
N ARG A 58 -2.60 9.89 5.64
CA ARG A 58 -3.16 10.12 6.98
C ARG A 58 -2.11 10.50 8.01
N LEU A 59 -0.87 10.06 7.85
CA LEU A 59 0.25 10.40 8.73
C LEU A 59 0.72 11.85 8.54
N HIS A 60 0.62 12.39 7.32
CA HIS A 60 1.19 13.70 6.97
C HIS A 60 0.23 14.88 7.18
N ASN A 61 -1.08 14.61 7.33
CA ASN A 61 -2.09 15.66 7.49
C ASN A 61 -2.72 15.61 8.89
N PRO A 62 -2.12 16.27 9.89
CA PRO A 62 -2.72 16.38 11.21
C PRO A 62 -4.07 17.11 11.09
N THR A 63 -5.12 16.49 11.63
CA THR A 63 -6.43 17.13 11.64
C THR A 63 -6.47 18.13 12.78
N VAL A 64 -6.74 19.39 12.45
CA VAL A 64 -7.01 20.43 13.45
C VAL A 64 -8.46 20.27 13.89
N HIS A 65 -8.70 19.87 15.13
CA HIS A 65 -10.03 19.83 15.71
C HIS A 65 -10.03 20.62 17.02
N CYS A 66 -10.96 21.56 17.17
CA CYS A 66 -11.12 22.40 18.37
C CYS A 66 -9.79 23.01 18.88
N PHE A 67 -9.02 23.64 18.00
CA PHE A 67 -7.74 24.31 18.31
C PHE A 67 -6.63 23.41 18.90
N THR A 68 -6.81 22.08 18.89
CA THR A 68 -5.79 21.12 19.32
C THR A 68 -5.30 20.30 18.12
N ARG A 69 -3.98 20.07 18.05
CA ARG A 69 -3.40 19.13 17.09
C ARG A 69 -3.62 17.71 17.62
N CYS A 70 -4.53 16.97 17.00
CA CYS A 70 -4.67 15.54 17.30
C CYS A 70 -3.57 14.75 16.61
N SER A 71 -3.07 13.71 17.28
CA SER A 71 -2.14 12.75 16.65
C SER A 71 -2.79 12.14 15.39
N PRO A 72 -2.06 12.04 14.27
CA PRO A 72 -2.58 11.39 13.05
C PRO A 72 -2.66 9.86 13.17
N LEU A 73 -2.04 9.28 14.20
CA LEU A 73 -1.87 7.83 14.35
C LEU A 73 -3.20 7.04 14.41
N PRO A 74 -4.24 7.47 15.15
CA PRO A 74 -5.51 6.74 15.18
C PRO A 74 -6.21 6.72 13.80
N LYS A 75 -6.10 7.80 13.02
CA LYS A 75 -6.69 7.88 11.67
C LYS A 75 -5.95 7.00 10.68
N PHE A 76 -4.61 7.00 10.77
CA PHE A 76 -3.79 6.06 10.02
C PHE A 76 -4.17 4.62 10.34
N GLN A 77 -4.19 4.24 11.63
CA GLN A 77 -4.49 2.87 12.06
C GLN A 77 -5.88 2.41 11.60
N SER A 78 -6.90 3.25 11.74
CA SER A 78 -8.25 2.94 11.25
C SER A 78 -8.27 2.73 9.74
N THR A 79 -7.65 3.62 8.96
CA THR A 79 -7.60 3.52 7.49
C THR A 79 -6.80 2.29 7.04
N PHE A 80 -5.65 2.03 7.69
CA PHE A 80 -4.82 0.86 7.43
C PHE A 80 -5.58 -0.45 7.68
N LEU A 81 -6.28 -0.56 8.81
CA LEU A 81 -7.07 -1.74 9.14
C LEU A 81 -8.24 -1.94 8.16
N GLU A 82 -8.93 -0.87 7.74
CA GLU A 82 -9.98 -0.96 6.72
C GLU A 82 -9.43 -1.48 5.38
N THR A 83 -8.31 -0.92 4.92
CA THR A 83 -7.63 -1.38 3.70
C THR A 83 -7.20 -2.83 3.82
N TYR A 84 -6.48 -3.20 4.89
CA TYR A 84 -6.01 -4.56 5.13
C TYR A 84 -7.15 -5.57 5.22
N THR A 85 -8.20 -5.29 5.98
CA THR A 85 -9.34 -6.21 6.18
C THR A 85 -10.13 -6.43 4.90
N THR A 86 -10.17 -5.44 4.02
CA THR A 86 -10.77 -5.57 2.68
C THR A 86 -9.85 -6.38 1.76
N GLN A 87 -8.59 -5.98 1.64
CA GLN A 87 -7.65 -6.54 0.67
C GLN A 87 -7.22 -7.97 1.00
N LYS A 88 -7.21 -8.38 2.28
CA LYS A 88 -6.87 -9.76 2.66
C LYS A 88 -7.82 -10.81 2.06
N LEU A 89 -9.00 -10.40 1.63
CA LEU A 89 -10.01 -11.28 1.00
C LEU A 89 -9.81 -11.39 -0.51
N TRP A 90 -8.96 -10.55 -1.10
CA TRP A 90 -8.74 -10.53 -2.55
C TRP A 90 -7.79 -11.65 -2.97
N LYS A 91 -8.10 -12.27 -4.10
CA LYS A 91 -7.37 -13.44 -4.59
C LYS A 91 -6.25 -13.03 -5.55
N VAL A 92 -5.03 -13.47 -5.21
CA VAL A 92 -3.87 -13.52 -6.11
C VAL A 92 -3.46 -14.99 -6.21
N PRO A 93 -3.92 -15.72 -7.24
CA PRO A 93 -3.76 -17.17 -7.31
C PRO A 93 -2.29 -17.59 -7.30
N ASP A 94 -1.47 -16.94 -8.13
CA ASP A 94 -0.06 -17.25 -8.27
C ASP A 94 0.74 -16.88 -7.00
N PRO A 95 1.53 -17.82 -6.43
CA PRO A 95 2.27 -17.58 -5.19
C PRO A 95 3.41 -16.58 -5.35
N GLU A 96 4.09 -16.54 -6.51
CA GLU A 96 5.23 -15.65 -6.74
C GLU A 96 4.76 -14.21 -6.88
N MET A 97 3.68 -13.98 -7.63
CA MET A 97 3.06 -12.66 -7.71
C MET A 97 2.50 -12.19 -6.38
N ARG A 98 1.91 -13.12 -5.61
CA ARG A 98 1.44 -12.80 -4.27
C ARG A 98 2.58 -12.35 -3.36
N LYS A 99 3.74 -13.01 -3.44
CA LYS A 99 4.95 -12.62 -2.72
C LYS A 99 5.41 -11.24 -3.17
N ARG A 100 5.58 -11.03 -4.48
CA ARG A 100 5.99 -9.75 -5.06
C ARG A 100 5.08 -8.59 -4.66
N MET A 101 3.76 -8.80 -4.65
CA MET A 101 2.81 -7.76 -4.22
C MET A 101 2.96 -7.44 -2.73
N ARG A 102 3.19 -8.45 -1.88
CA ARG A 102 3.42 -8.21 -0.44
C ARG A 102 4.71 -7.43 -0.20
N GLU A 103 5.78 -7.78 -0.91
CA GLU A 103 7.06 -7.04 -0.86
C GLU A 103 6.86 -5.59 -1.27
N ALA A 104 6.19 -5.33 -2.39
CA ALA A 104 5.89 -3.96 -2.83
C ALA A 104 5.05 -3.16 -1.82
N ILE A 105 4.11 -3.80 -1.11
CA ILE A 105 3.35 -3.17 -0.03
C ILE A 105 4.25 -2.84 1.16
N VAL A 106 5.12 -3.76 1.56
CA VAL A 106 6.07 -3.56 2.66
C VAL A 106 7.03 -2.43 2.34
N ASP A 107 7.59 -2.41 1.13
CA ASP A 107 8.53 -1.40 0.66
C ASP A 107 7.91 0.00 0.57
N GLU A 108 6.59 0.11 0.38
CA GLU A 108 5.89 1.38 0.41
C GLU A 108 5.51 1.81 1.85
N VAL A 109 4.90 0.90 2.62
CA VAL A 109 4.25 1.24 3.89
C VAL A 109 5.27 1.43 5.01
N ILE A 110 6.31 0.59 5.09
CA ILE A 110 7.28 0.63 6.19
C ILE A 110 8.09 1.92 6.19
N PRO A 111 8.64 2.41 5.05
CA PRO A 111 9.34 3.68 5.03
C PRO A 111 8.43 4.85 5.43
N GLY A 112 7.23 4.97 4.84
CA GLY A 112 6.30 6.06 5.17
C GLY A 112 5.88 6.07 6.65
N PHE A 113 5.69 4.90 7.24
CA PHE A 113 5.44 4.80 8.68
C PHE A 113 6.68 5.14 9.53
N THR A 114 7.87 4.73 9.11
CA THR A 114 9.12 5.01 9.83
C THR A 114 9.48 6.49 9.80
N GLU A 115 9.25 7.17 8.68
CA GLU A 115 9.46 8.62 8.54
C GLU A 115 8.61 9.41 9.55
N PHE A 116 7.37 8.98 9.78
CA PHE A 116 6.50 9.60 10.78
C PHE A 116 7.14 9.63 12.19
N PHE A 117 7.81 8.57 12.62
CA PHE A 117 8.50 8.53 13.93
C PHE A 117 9.81 9.32 13.96
N LYS A 118 10.46 9.53 12.81
CA LYS A 118 11.65 10.39 12.74
C LYS A 118 11.29 11.86 12.84
N VAL A 119 10.16 12.25 12.24
CA VAL A 119 9.70 13.66 12.18
C VAL A 119 8.98 14.08 13.47
N THR A 120 8.38 13.15 14.20
CA THR A 120 7.79 13.45 15.52
C THR A 120 8.87 13.35 16.60
N PRO A 121 9.27 14.47 17.25
CA PRO A 121 10.23 14.39 18.35
C PRO A 121 9.61 13.56 19.47
N SER A 122 10.35 12.57 19.99
CA SER A 122 10.03 11.94 21.27
C SER A 122 9.86 13.03 22.33
N ALA A 123 8.70 13.06 22.99
CA ALA A 123 8.48 13.97 24.12
C ALA A 123 9.59 13.80 25.20
N PRO A 124 9.89 14.85 25.99
CA PRO A 124 11.01 14.85 26.92
C PRO A 124 10.90 13.71 27.94
N GLN A 125 11.99 12.99 28.16
CA GLN A 125 12.15 12.11 29.31
C GLN A 125 12.00 12.97 30.57
N GLU A 126 10.90 12.76 31.29
CA GLU A 126 10.63 13.41 32.57
C GLU A 126 11.76 13.04 33.55
N SER A 127 12.63 14.00 33.85
CA SER A 127 13.71 13.83 34.81
C SER A 127 13.13 13.66 36.21
N LEU A 128 13.36 12.49 36.80
CA LEU A 128 13.00 12.17 38.19
C LEU A 128 13.68 13.15 39.16
N PRO A 129 12.98 13.71 40.17
CA PRO A 129 13.61 14.60 41.14
C PRO A 129 14.53 13.80 42.07
N ARG A 130 15.63 14.46 42.44
CA ARG A 130 16.72 13.96 43.28
C ARG A 130 16.38 14.04 44.76
#